data_AF-A0AAW0X710-F1
#
_entry.id   AF-A0AAW0X710-F1
#
_cell.length_a   1.000
_cell.length_b   1.000
_cell.length_c   1.000
_cell.angle_alpha   90.00
_cell.angle_beta   90.00
_cell.angle_gamma   90.00
#
_symmetry.space_group_name_H-M   'P 1'
#
loop_
_entity.id
_entity.type
_entity.pdbx_description
1 polymer ?
#
loop_
_entity_poly.entity_id
_entity_poly.type
_entity_poly.pdbx_seq_one_letter_code
_entity_poly.pdbx_strand_id
1 'polypeptide(L)'
;IFDTCVEILTLYENEGAAQLAVFAFSSWAGHYKSHLRDYVTPERVTSILASQSNATLLLVWLKEALCHLNEDADIMCTLAQVLEGVLQNKLRECGGSSAFVAKLADLYAVCPTLLPQPHTRLTFTVTLMNCVASFPTPTKTEVLGHMKSVGGLVNTLWNGLRLEDILYSLNAMYAIISNTDGGSEVCPAMAHLLSLVPTVVVEALAPRIVSDPTTTDAALTATLTRLTAWLVTWPTAHATLGLWVHTLVKLLYQSGRSTVPARVTLDGVPKLMNALHIPVVRTGIVSVISTLLLSFQHSPIAFHKIIPSVTDVFSRLEREGSQSASTTLSRLATLCHTLMSLHPGHPDTYQLLMDILMKYQSPSEEDIQGLIQEHQWASAGGGPRGMVANQYGVSMAAETRVVYQQRPTSQRVGLRNLGNTCYMNSVIQALFMTD
;
A
#
# COMPACT_ATOMS: atom_id res chain seq x y z
N ILE A 1 1.19 -14.94 -46.39
CA ILE A 1 0.34 -15.02 -45.17
C ILE A 1 1.04 -14.37 -43.99
N PHE A 2 2.25 -14.80 -43.61
CA PHE A 2 2.99 -14.10 -42.55
C PHE A 2 3.16 -12.60 -42.85
N ASP A 3 3.56 -12.22 -44.06
CA ASP A 3 3.63 -10.80 -44.47
C ASP A 3 2.27 -10.11 -44.37
N THR A 4 1.22 -10.72 -44.91
CA THR A 4 -0.14 -10.16 -44.87
C THR A 4 -0.64 -9.92 -43.44
N CYS A 5 -0.38 -10.86 -42.52
CA CYS A 5 -0.75 -10.70 -41.11
C CYS A 5 0.03 -9.53 -40.47
N VAL A 6 1.32 -9.41 -40.79
CA VAL A 6 2.16 -8.32 -40.29
C VAL A 6 1.73 -6.97 -40.88
N GLU A 7 1.43 -6.90 -42.17
CA GLU A 7 0.90 -5.69 -42.82
C GLU A 7 -0.40 -5.23 -42.16
N ILE A 8 -1.32 -6.15 -41.87
CA ILE A 8 -2.56 -5.84 -41.13
C ILE A 8 -2.22 -5.26 -39.76
N LEU A 9 -1.26 -5.86 -39.04
CA LEU A 9 -0.84 -5.40 -37.72
C LEU A 9 -0.17 -4.02 -37.73
N THR A 10 0.64 -3.71 -38.74
CA THR A 10 1.45 -2.49 -38.75
C THR A 10 0.78 -1.32 -39.46
N LEU A 11 -0.09 -1.57 -40.45
CA LEU A 11 -0.66 -0.53 -41.31
C LEU A 11 -2.11 -0.16 -40.99
N TYR A 12 -2.87 -1.06 -40.34
CA TYR A 12 -4.30 -0.84 -40.11
C TYR A 12 -4.58 -0.56 -38.63
N GLU A 13 -5.35 0.49 -38.35
CA GLU A 13 -5.75 0.87 -37.00
C GLU A 13 -6.93 0.05 -36.45
N ASN A 14 -7.52 -0.83 -37.26
CA ASN A 14 -8.65 -1.65 -36.84
C ASN A 14 -8.18 -2.79 -35.91
N GLU A 15 -8.44 -2.63 -34.62
CA GLU A 15 -8.03 -3.59 -33.59
C GLU A 15 -8.59 -5.00 -33.83
N GLY A 16 -9.83 -5.12 -34.32
CA GLY A 16 -10.45 -6.43 -34.61
C GLY A 16 -9.76 -7.16 -35.75
N ALA A 17 -9.41 -6.46 -36.83
CA ALA A 17 -8.64 -7.03 -37.93
C ALA A 17 -7.22 -7.43 -37.48
N ALA A 18 -6.58 -6.60 -36.66
CA ALA A 18 -5.26 -6.90 -36.10
C ALA A 18 -5.29 -8.12 -35.17
N GLN A 19 -6.32 -8.27 -34.32
CA GLN A 19 -6.50 -9.47 -33.49
C GLN A 19 -6.67 -10.74 -34.34
N LEU A 20 -7.49 -10.68 -35.39
CA LEU A 20 -7.64 -11.80 -36.33
C LEU A 20 -6.33 -12.13 -37.06
N ALA A 21 -5.54 -11.11 -37.41
CA ALA A 21 -4.23 -11.30 -38.03
C ALA A 21 -3.25 -12.03 -37.10
N VAL A 22 -3.23 -11.72 -35.80
CA VAL A 22 -2.43 -12.45 -34.80
C VAL A 22 -2.87 -13.90 -34.69
N PHE A 23 -4.19 -14.15 -34.64
CA PHE A 23 -4.73 -15.52 -34.56
C PHE A 23 -4.37 -16.34 -35.80
N ALA A 24 -4.56 -15.77 -36.99
CA ALA A 24 -4.17 -16.39 -38.24
C ALA A 24 -2.66 -16.66 -38.28
N PHE A 25 -1.84 -15.69 -37.85
CA PHE A 25 -0.39 -15.86 -37.78
C PHE A 25 -0.01 -17.04 -36.88
N SER A 26 -0.52 -17.10 -35.65
CA SER A 26 -0.22 -18.16 -34.67
C SER A 26 -0.58 -19.55 -35.21
N SER A 27 -1.77 -19.68 -35.81
CA SER A 27 -2.18 -20.95 -36.44
C SER A 27 -1.21 -21.40 -37.53
N TRP A 28 -0.78 -20.49 -38.42
CA TRP A 28 0.17 -20.82 -39.48
C TRP A 28 1.58 -21.08 -38.95
N ALA A 29 2.01 -20.34 -37.95
CA ALA A 29 3.31 -20.50 -37.29
C ALA A 29 3.47 -21.92 -36.71
N GLY A 30 2.41 -22.48 -36.13
CA GLY A 30 2.38 -23.85 -35.63
C GLY A 30 2.54 -24.92 -36.71
N HIS A 31 2.00 -24.71 -37.90
CA HIS A 31 2.05 -25.67 -39.01
C HIS A 31 3.33 -25.57 -39.85
N TYR A 32 3.93 -24.38 -39.96
CA TYR A 32 5.06 -24.12 -40.87
C TYR A 32 6.31 -23.63 -40.13
N LYS A 33 6.75 -24.36 -39.11
CA LYS A 33 7.90 -23.96 -38.25
C LYS A 33 9.20 -23.67 -39.01
N SER A 34 9.54 -24.44 -40.03
CA SER A 34 10.76 -24.20 -40.83
C SER A 34 10.72 -22.86 -41.57
N HIS A 35 9.57 -22.55 -42.17
CA HIS A 35 9.36 -21.28 -42.86
C HIS A 35 9.29 -20.12 -41.86
N LEU A 36 8.72 -20.35 -40.67
CA LEU A 36 8.71 -19.37 -39.59
C LEU A 36 10.15 -19.03 -39.14
N ARG A 37 11.02 -20.02 -39.01
CA ARG A 37 12.44 -19.83 -38.67
C ARG A 37 13.14 -18.91 -39.68
N ASP A 38 12.93 -19.14 -40.97
CA ASP A 38 13.54 -18.30 -42.01
C ASP A 38 12.88 -16.91 -42.09
N TYR A 39 11.60 -16.82 -41.69
CA TYR A 39 10.84 -15.58 -41.68
C TYR A 39 11.23 -14.65 -40.51
N VAL A 40 11.44 -15.19 -39.31
CA VAL A 40 11.70 -14.40 -38.09
C VAL A 40 13.20 -14.05 -38.02
N THR A 41 13.63 -13.08 -38.83
CA THR A 41 15.00 -12.54 -38.78
C THR A 41 15.10 -11.33 -37.84
N PRO A 42 16.28 -11.05 -37.25
CA PRO A 42 16.46 -9.89 -36.38
C PRO A 42 16.10 -8.56 -37.03
N GLU A 43 16.46 -8.34 -38.31
CA GLU A 43 16.13 -7.08 -39.00
C GLU A 43 14.61 -6.94 -39.17
N ARG A 44 13.94 -8.03 -39.54
CA ARG A 44 12.50 -8.01 -39.77
C ARG A 44 11.73 -7.79 -38.47
N VAL A 45 12.06 -8.49 -37.39
CA VAL A 45 11.39 -8.29 -36.09
C VAL A 45 11.59 -6.86 -35.60
N THR A 46 12.81 -6.32 -35.73
CA THR A 46 13.11 -4.94 -35.35
C THR A 46 12.29 -3.94 -36.18
N SER A 47 12.20 -4.14 -37.50
CA SER A 47 11.39 -3.30 -38.38
C SER A 47 9.90 -3.35 -38.05
N ILE A 48 9.37 -4.52 -37.70
CA ILE A 48 7.96 -4.70 -37.33
C ILE A 48 7.68 -4.00 -36.00
N LEU A 49 8.54 -4.25 -35.00
CA LEU A 49 8.41 -3.62 -33.69
C LEU A 49 8.63 -2.12 -33.75
N ALA A 50 9.32 -1.54 -34.74
CA ALA A 50 9.46 -0.10 -34.88
C ALA A 50 8.10 0.61 -35.11
N SER A 51 7.07 -0.11 -35.58
CA SER A 51 5.73 0.45 -35.75
C SER A 51 5.15 0.98 -34.43
N GLN A 52 4.41 2.08 -34.53
CA GLN A 52 3.68 2.66 -33.39
C GLN A 52 2.23 2.14 -33.29
N SER A 53 1.70 1.58 -34.38
CA SER A 53 0.35 1.03 -34.44
C SER A 53 0.29 -0.31 -33.71
N ASN A 54 -0.82 -0.56 -33.00
CA ASN A 54 -1.12 -1.86 -32.39
C ASN A 54 -0.01 -2.44 -31.49
N ALA A 55 0.75 -1.58 -30.77
CA ALA A 55 1.92 -1.98 -29.99
C ALA A 55 1.67 -3.19 -29.06
N THR A 56 0.52 -3.25 -28.39
CA THR A 56 0.12 -4.39 -27.56
C THR A 56 -0.01 -5.69 -28.36
N LEU A 57 -0.64 -5.64 -29.54
CA LEU A 57 -0.82 -6.81 -30.41
C LEU A 57 0.48 -7.23 -31.08
N LEU A 58 1.40 -6.31 -31.34
CA LEU A 58 2.75 -6.63 -31.81
C LEU A 58 3.52 -7.48 -30.80
N LEU A 59 3.37 -7.21 -29.49
CA LEU A 59 3.95 -8.09 -28.46
C LEU A 59 3.29 -9.46 -28.43
N VAL A 60 1.96 -9.54 -28.65
CA VAL A 60 1.28 -10.84 -28.75
C VAL A 60 1.77 -11.61 -29.97
N TRP A 61 1.86 -10.96 -31.13
CA TRP A 61 2.44 -11.54 -32.35
C TRP A 61 3.85 -12.09 -32.11
N LEU A 62 4.72 -11.30 -31.48
CA LEU A 62 6.08 -11.72 -31.18
C LEU A 62 6.08 -12.93 -30.24
N LYS A 63 5.27 -12.90 -29.17
CA LYS A 63 5.13 -14.04 -28.25
C LYS A 63 4.70 -15.30 -28.99
N GLU A 64 3.68 -15.22 -29.84
CA GLU A 64 3.20 -16.37 -30.62
C GLU A 64 4.26 -16.89 -31.60
N ALA A 65 5.03 -16.01 -32.26
CA ALA A 65 6.15 -16.43 -33.10
C ALA A 65 7.20 -17.20 -32.30
N LEU A 66 7.61 -16.67 -31.15
CA LEU A 66 8.67 -17.26 -30.33
C LEU A 66 8.23 -18.51 -29.57
N CYS A 67 6.95 -18.66 -29.22
CA CYS A 67 6.40 -19.92 -28.70
C CYS A 67 6.77 -21.12 -29.57
N HIS A 68 6.81 -20.95 -30.89
CA HIS A 68 7.11 -22.02 -31.84
C HIS A 68 8.59 -22.18 -32.16
N LEU A 69 9.42 -21.19 -31.80
CA LEU A 69 10.87 -21.16 -32.06
C LEU A 69 11.73 -21.33 -30.79
N ASN A 70 11.13 -21.41 -29.61
CA ASN A 70 11.84 -21.42 -28.32
C ASN A 70 12.82 -22.61 -28.15
N GLU A 71 12.65 -23.68 -28.93
CA GLU A 71 13.55 -24.85 -28.93
C GLU A 71 14.82 -24.62 -29.78
N ASP A 72 14.83 -23.61 -30.66
CA ASP A 72 15.99 -23.28 -31.51
C ASP A 72 16.91 -22.27 -30.80
N ALA A 73 17.93 -22.80 -30.13
CA ALA A 73 18.85 -22.00 -29.33
C ALA A 73 19.61 -20.95 -30.15
N ASP A 74 19.95 -21.23 -31.41
CA ASP A 74 20.75 -20.34 -32.26
C ASP A 74 19.94 -19.09 -32.66
N ILE A 75 18.68 -19.29 -33.07
CA ILE A 75 17.76 -18.19 -33.37
C ILE A 75 17.51 -17.37 -32.10
N MET A 76 17.20 -18.04 -30.98
CA MET A 76 16.86 -17.35 -29.74
C MET A 76 18.04 -16.53 -29.19
N CYS A 77 19.28 -17.02 -29.30
CA CYS A 77 20.46 -16.24 -28.93
C CYS A 77 20.63 -15.00 -29.81
N THR A 78 20.44 -15.14 -31.13
CA THR A 78 20.56 -14.03 -32.08
C THR A 78 19.47 -12.97 -31.84
N LEU A 79 18.23 -13.41 -31.63
CA LEU A 79 17.10 -12.52 -31.34
C LEU A 79 17.25 -11.83 -29.99
N ALA A 80 17.69 -12.52 -28.95
CA ALA A 80 17.86 -11.95 -27.61
C ALA A 80 18.80 -10.72 -27.61
N GLN A 81 19.91 -10.79 -28.34
CA GLN A 81 20.88 -9.69 -28.43
C GLN A 81 20.29 -8.42 -29.05
N VAL A 82 19.43 -8.56 -30.06
CA VAL A 82 18.83 -7.42 -30.77
C VAL A 82 17.58 -6.92 -30.04
N LEU A 83 16.74 -7.84 -29.55
CA LEU A 83 15.46 -7.51 -28.95
C LEU A 83 15.56 -6.85 -27.58
N GLU A 84 16.64 -7.04 -26.84
CA GLU A 84 16.80 -6.37 -25.54
C GLU A 84 16.64 -4.85 -25.68
N GLY A 85 17.41 -4.22 -26.57
CA GLY A 85 17.34 -2.77 -26.79
C GLY A 85 15.98 -2.32 -27.34
N VAL A 86 15.41 -3.09 -28.26
CA VAL A 86 14.12 -2.78 -28.90
C VAL A 86 12.98 -2.82 -27.89
N LEU A 87 12.91 -3.88 -27.06
CA LEU A 87 11.87 -4.04 -26.05
C LEU A 87 12.01 -3.02 -24.92
N GLN A 88 13.24 -2.64 -24.54
CA GLN A 88 13.48 -1.56 -23.57
C GLN A 88 12.99 -0.21 -24.10
N ASN A 89 13.28 0.12 -25.36
CA ASN A 89 12.79 1.34 -25.98
C ASN A 89 11.26 1.33 -26.10
N LYS A 90 10.67 0.19 -26.46
CA LYS A 90 9.21 0.05 -26.51
C LYS A 90 8.54 0.14 -25.15
N LEU A 91 9.16 -0.35 -24.08
CA LEU A 91 8.68 -0.09 -22.73
C LEU A 91 8.69 1.41 -22.41
N ARG A 92 9.72 2.15 -22.83
CA ARG A 92 9.77 3.61 -22.61
C ARG A 92 8.70 4.36 -23.40
N GLU A 93 8.41 3.95 -24.63
CA GLU A 93 7.42 4.58 -25.50
C GLU A 93 5.97 4.25 -25.10
N CYS A 94 5.69 2.97 -24.83
CA CYS A 94 4.33 2.45 -24.65
C CYS A 94 4.01 2.04 -23.20
N GLY A 95 4.95 2.25 -22.27
CA GLY A 95 4.87 1.82 -20.88
C GLY A 95 3.79 2.51 -20.05
N GLY A 96 3.11 3.55 -20.56
CA GLY A 96 1.93 4.13 -19.91
C GLY A 96 0.69 3.22 -19.95
N SER A 97 0.71 2.16 -20.77
CA SER A 97 -0.41 1.22 -20.91
C SER A 97 -0.20 -0.05 -20.09
N SER A 98 -1.07 -0.30 -19.11
CA SER A 98 -1.02 -1.55 -18.31
C SER A 98 -1.18 -2.82 -19.16
N ALA A 99 -1.98 -2.75 -20.22
CA ALA A 99 -2.17 -3.87 -21.15
C ALA A 99 -0.87 -4.19 -21.91
N PHE A 100 -0.17 -3.16 -22.39
CA PHE A 100 1.12 -3.32 -23.07
C PHE A 100 2.16 -3.96 -22.16
N VAL A 101 2.32 -3.41 -20.95
CA VAL A 101 3.29 -3.91 -19.96
C VAL A 101 2.96 -5.35 -19.53
N ALA A 102 1.68 -5.70 -19.42
CA ALA A 102 1.26 -7.07 -19.15
C ALA A 102 1.61 -8.03 -20.30
N LYS A 103 1.42 -7.63 -21.57
CA LYS A 103 1.84 -8.45 -22.72
C LYS A 103 3.34 -8.58 -22.86
N LEU A 104 4.09 -7.57 -22.43
CA LEU A 104 5.54 -7.66 -22.31
C LEU A 104 5.95 -8.66 -21.23
N ALA A 105 5.27 -8.66 -20.07
CA ALA A 105 5.48 -9.64 -19.03
C ALA A 105 5.13 -11.07 -19.48
N ASP A 106 4.01 -11.25 -20.18
CA ASP A 106 3.62 -12.54 -20.77
C ASP A 106 4.69 -13.04 -21.77
N LEU A 107 5.27 -12.14 -22.58
CA LEU A 107 6.37 -12.46 -23.50
C LEU A 107 7.61 -12.99 -22.76
N TYR A 108 8.06 -12.30 -21.72
CA TYR A 108 9.22 -12.74 -20.94
C TYR A 108 8.97 -14.03 -20.16
N ALA A 109 7.73 -14.30 -19.76
CA ALA A 109 7.37 -15.55 -19.11
C ALA A 109 7.49 -16.75 -20.07
N VAL A 110 7.15 -16.58 -21.35
CA VAL A 110 7.29 -17.61 -22.38
C VAL A 110 8.74 -17.74 -22.85
N CYS A 111 9.45 -16.63 -23.02
CA CYS A 111 10.82 -16.58 -23.53
C CYS A 111 11.77 -15.91 -22.52
N PRO A 112 12.20 -16.61 -21.45
CA PRO A 112 13.10 -16.05 -20.44
C PRO A 112 14.47 -15.64 -20.98
N THR A 113 14.89 -16.19 -22.13
CA THR A 113 16.14 -15.83 -22.82
C THR A 113 16.17 -14.37 -23.28
N LEU A 114 15.01 -13.73 -23.43
CA LEU A 114 14.91 -12.31 -23.78
C LEU A 114 15.05 -11.37 -22.58
N LEU A 115 15.03 -11.90 -21.34
CA LEU A 115 15.10 -11.06 -20.15
C LEU A 115 16.34 -10.15 -20.21
N PRO A 116 16.24 -8.91 -19.69
CA PRO A 116 17.38 -7.99 -19.64
C PRO A 116 18.61 -8.63 -19.03
N GLN A 117 19.77 -8.31 -19.60
CA GLN A 117 21.06 -8.80 -19.16
C GLN A 117 21.35 -8.34 -17.71
N PRO A 118 22.22 -9.04 -16.97
CA PRO A 118 22.46 -8.72 -15.55
C PRO A 118 22.81 -7.25 -15.27
N HIS A 119 23.56 -6.60 -16.17
CA HIS A 119 24.00 -5.21 -16.01
C HIS A 119 22.91 -4.16 -16.34
N THR A 120 21.86 -4.52 -17.08
CA THR A 120 20.72 -3.64 -17.42
C THR A 120 19.47 -3.94 -16.60
N ARG A 121 19.42 -5.12 -15.96
CA ARG A 121 18.25 -5.64 -15.25
C ARG A 121 17.71 -4.72 -14.16
N LEU A 122 18.59 -4.09 -13.37
CA LEU A 122 18.17 -3.14 -12.34
C LEU A 122 17.49 -1.91 -12.96
N THR A 123 18.13 -1.30 -13.96
CA THR A 123 17.59 -0.13 -14.69
C THR A 123 16.25 -0.46 -15.34
N PHE A 124 16.12 -1.64 -15.93
CA PHE A 124 14.85 -2.12 -16.48
C PHE A 124 13.77 -2.27 -15.41
N THR A 125 14.12 -2.88 -14.28
CA THR A 125 13.19 -3.07 -13.14
C THR A 125 12.68 -1.74 -12.60
N VAL A 126 13.55 -0.74 -12.45
CA VAL A 126 13.17 0.60 -12.02
C VAL A 126 12.33 1.32 -13.08
N THR A 127 12.66 1.15 -14.38
CA THR A 127 11.85 1.70 -15.47
C THR A 127 10.43 1.12 -15.45
N LEU A 128 10.31 -0.20 -15.26
CA LEU A 128 9.03 -0.88 -15.13
C LEU A 128 8.20 -0.35 -13.95
N MET A 129 8.82 -0.09 -12.79
CA MET A 129 8.13 0.51 -11.64
C MET A 129 7.62 1.93 -11.96
N ASN A 130 8.41 2.74 -12.67
CA ASN A 130 7.98 4.07 -13.13
C ASN A 130 6.80 3.98 -14.12
N CYS A 131 6.82 2.99 -15.04
CA CYS A 131 5.69 2.73 -15.93
C CYS A 131 4.41 2.42 -15.13
N VAL A 132 4.48 1.50 -14.16
CA VAL A 132 3.33 1.16 -13.30
C VAL A 132 2.81 2.37 -12.54
N ALA A 133 3.71 3.20 -12.00
CA ALA A 133 3.35 4.42 -11.30
C ALA A 133 2.64 5.46 -12.19
N SER A 134 2.94 5.46 -13.50
CA SER A 134 2.37 6.37 -14.49
C SER A 134 1.06 5.89 -15.13
N PHE A 135 0.61 4.66 -14.81
CA PHE A 135 -0.64 4.16 -15.38
C PHE A 135 -1.83 5.07 -15.03
N PRO A 136 -2.79 5.25 -15.94
CA PRO A 136 -4.04 5.93 -15.62
C PRO A 136 -4.73 5.27 -14.41
N THR A 137 -5.44 6.07 -13.62
CA THR A 137 -6.18 5.58 -12.46
C THR A 137 -7.11 4.43 -12.87
N PRO A 138 -6.99 3.23 -12.27
CA PRO A 138 -7.75 2.06 -12.70
C PRO A 138 -9.26 2.28 -12.56
N THR A 139 -9.98 2.24 -13.67
CA THR A 139 -11.46 2.28 -13.70
C THR A 139 -12.07 0.92 -14.00
N LYS A 140 -11.27 0.00 -14.55
CA LYS A 140 -11.68 -1.35 -14.97
C LYS A 140 -10.94 -2.41 -14.17
N THR A 141 -11.58 -3.56 -13.97
CA THR A 141 -11.02 -4.71 -13.26
C THR A 141 -9.93 -5.44 -14.03
N GLU A 142 -9.83 -5.24 -15.35
CA GLU A 142 -8.80 -5.82 -16.23
C GLU A 142 -7.38 -5.52 -15.75
N VAL A 143 -7.16 -4.35 -15.15
CA VAL A 143 -5.86 -3.93 -14.60
C VAL A 143 -5.38 -4.88 -13.51
N LEU A 144 -6.28 -5.54 -12.76
CA LEU A 144 -5.90 -6.57 -11.78
C LEU A 144 -5.24 -7.78 -12.46
N GLY A 145 -5.76 -8.20 -13.62
CA GLY A 145 -5.19 -9.25 -14.43
C GLY A 145 -3.84 -8.84 -15.02
N HIS A 146 -3.75 -7.62 -15.54
CA HIS A 146 -2.49 -7.04 -16.02
C HIS A 146 -1.42 -7.05 -14.92
N MET A 147 -1.76 -6.56 -13.73
CA MET A 147 -0.82 -6.49 -12.61
C MET A 147 -0.35 -7.86 -12.12
N LYS A 148 -1.15 -8.92 -12.27
CA LYS A 148 -0.69 -10.29 -11.99
C LYS A 148 0.47 -10.70 -12.90
N SER A 149 0.37 -10.44 -14.21
CA SER A 149 1.47 -10.69 -15.15
C SER A 149 2.69 -9.82 -14.81
N VAL A 150 2.47 -8.53 -14.58
CA VAL A 150 3.56 -7.59 -14.22
C VAL A 150 4.26 -7.99 -12.93
N GLY A 151 3.52 -8.42 -11.90
CA GLY A 151 4.08 -8.89 -10.64
C GLY A 151 4.89 -10.18 -10.81
N GLY A 152 4.45 -11.09 -11.69
CA GLY A 152 5.24 -12.26 -12.08
C GLY A 152 6.58 -11.89 -12.70
N LEU A 153 6.60 -10.89 -13.60
CA LEU A 153 7.83 -10.36 -14.19
C LEU A 153 8.74 -9.73 -13.14
N VAL A 154 8.22 -8.88 -12.24
CA VAL A 154 9.01 -8.26 -11.17
C VAL A 154 9.65 -9.30 -10.26
N ASN A 155 8.91 -10.34 -9.86
CA ASN A 155 9.47 -11.45 -9.08
C ASN A 155 10.59 -12.18 -9.83
N THR A 156 10.41 -12.39 -11.14
CA THR A 156 11.43 -13.04 -11.99
C THR A 156 12.70 -12.19 -12.07
N LEU A 157 12.54 -10.86 -12.22
CA LEU A 157 13.65 -9.92 -12.24
C LEU A 157 14.38 -9.89 -10.90
N TRP A 158 13.66 -9.81 -9.77
CA TRP A 158 14.26 -9.83 -8.43
C TRP A 158 15.00 -11.13 -8.12
N ASN A 159 14.47 -12.29 -8.52
CA ASN A 159 15.18 -13.57 -8.37
C ASN A 159 16.51 -13.60 -9.13
N GLY A 160 16.63 -12.78 -10.18
CA GLY A 160 17.84 -12.64 -10.97
C GLY A 160 18.74 -11.47 -10.56
N LEU A 161 18.46 -10.77 -9.46
CA LEU A 161 19.21 -9.63 -8.95
C LEU A 161 19.91 -9.97 -7.63
N ARG A 162 20.95 -9.20 -7.30
CA ARG A 162 21.59 -9.28 -5.97
C ARG A 162 20.73 -8.56 -4.94
N LEU A 163 20.90 -8.91 -3.66
CA LEU A 163 20.15 -8.27 -2.57
C LEU A 163 20.33 -6.74 -2.55
N GLU A 164 21.52 -6.25 -2.83
CA GLU A 164 21.82 -4.80 -2.92
C GLU A 164 20.97 -4.10 -3.99
N ASP A 165 20.82 -4.71 -5.16
CA ASP A 165 20.03 -4.19 -6.28
C ASP A 165 18.52 -4.27 -6.00
N ILE A 166 18.08 -5.34 -5.32
CA ILE A 166 16.69 -5.45 -4.86
C ILE A 166 16.39 -4.29 -3.90
N LEU A 167 17.24 -4.06 -2.89
CA LEU A 167 17.08 -2.95 -1.95
C LEU A 167 17.11 -1.58 -2.66
N TYR A 168 17.95 -1.41 -3.68
CA TYR A 168 17.95 -0.20 -4.51
C TYR A 168 16.61 -0.02 -5.25
N SER A 169 16.08 -1.08 -5.86
CA SER A 169 14.78 -1.03 -6.55
C SER A 169 13.63 -0.71 -5.59
N LEU A 170 13.68 -1.19 -4.35
CA LEU A 170 12.70 -0.87 -3.30
C LEU A 170 12.82 0.59 -2.83
N ASN A 171 14.04 1.13 -2.72
CA ASN A 171 14.24 2.56 -2.47
C ASN A 171 13.69 3.42 -3.61
N ALA A 172 13.89 3.01 -4.86
CA ALA A 172 13.31 3.69 -6.01
C ALA A 172 11.77 3.65 -5.96
N MET A 173 11.18 2.50 -5.58
CA MET A 173 9.74 2.38 -5.36
C MET A 173 9.26 3.35 -4.28
N TYR A 174 9.95 3.46 -3.15
CA TYR A 174 9.64 4.44 -2.12
C TYR A 174 9.72 5.88 -2.64
N ALA A 175 10.80 6.24 -3.36
CA ALA A 175 10.97 7.58 -3.92
C ALA A 175 9.82 7.98 -4.85
N ILE A 176 9.32 7.05 -5.66
CA ILE A 176 8.12 7.24 -6.48
C ILE A 176 6.90 7.51 -5.59
N ILE A 177 6.67 6.67 -4.58
CA ILE A 177 5.51 6.76 -3.67
C ILE A 177 5.58 7.99 -2.78
N SER A 178 6.76 8.52 -2.48
CA SER A 178 6.95 9.69 -1.62
C SER A 178 7.03 11.00 -2.40
N ASN A 179 7.00 10.95 -3.72
CA ASN A 179 7.17 12.11 -4.59
C ASN A 179 6.10 13.19 -4.32
N THR A 180 6.51 14.41 -4.02
CA THR A 180 5.60 15.55 -3.77
C THR A 180 5.51 16.51 -4.96
N ASP A 181 6.27 16.27 -6.02
CA ASP A 181 6.26 17.11 -7.20
C ASP A 181 4.90 17.00 -7.89
N GLY A 182 4.14 18.09 -7.94
CA GLY A 182 2.73 18.14 -8.34
C GLY A 182 2.41 17.79 -9.80
N GLY A 183 3.28 17.04 -10.48
CA GLY A 183 3.20 16.72 -11.91
C GLY A 183 2.40 15.46 -12.26
N SER A 184 2.16 14.52 -11.34
CA SER A 184 1.33 13.33 -11.62
C SER A 184 0.91 12.58 -10.35
N GLU A 185 -0.33 12.09 -10.29
CA GLU A 185 -0.79 11.19 -9.23
C GLU A 185 -0.17 9.80 -9.44
N VAL A 186 0.37 9.20 -8.37
CA VAL A 186 0.96 7.86 -8.44
C VAL A 186 -0.17 6.82 -8.51
N CYS A 187 -0.14 5.99 -9.55
CA CYS A 187 -1.16 4.98 -9.77
C CYS A 187 -1.28 3.99 -8.59
N PRO A 188 -2.50 3.68 -8.10
CA PRO A 188 -2.73 2.68 -7.06
C PRO A 188 -2.25 1.27 -7.38
N ALA A 189 -2.01 0.93 -8.66
CA ALA A 189 -1.45 -0.35 -9.07
C ALA A 189 -0.08 -0.63 -8.41
N MET A 190 0.64 0.41 -7.98
CA MET A 190 1.88 0.28 -7.19
C MET A 190 1.67 -0.50 -5.88
N ALA A 191 0.47 -0.51 -5.31
CA ALA A 191 0.15 -1.34 -4.15
C ALA A 191 0.32 -2.84 -4.43
N HIS A 192 0.11 -3.28 -5.68
CA HIS A 192 0.40 -4.66 -6.08
C HIS A 192 1.89 -4.98 -5.97
N LEU A 193 2.76 -4.08 -6.43
CA LEU A 193 4.22 -4.28 -6.34
C LEU A 193 4.70 -4.28 -4.88
N LEU A 194 4.14 -3.40 -4.04
CA LEU A 194 4.39 -3.42 -2.60
C LEU A 194 3.99 -4.75 -1.95
N SER A 195 2.91 -5.38 -2.42
CA SER A 195 2.44 -6.68 -1.90
C SER A 195 3.39 -7.85 -2.20
N LEU A 196 4.32 -7.67 -3.15
CA LEU A 196 5.36 -8.66 -3.45
C LEU A 196 6.53 -8.61 -2.47
N VAL A 197 6.65 -7.54 -1.67
CA VAL A 197 7.76 -7.33 -0.74
C VAL A 197 7.51 -8.15 0.54
N PRO A 198 8.43 -9.04 0.94
CA PRO A 198 8.29 -9.80 2.18
C PRO A 198 8.24 -8.90 3.42
N THR A 199 7.44 -9.28 4.42
CA THR A 199 7.27 -8.54 5.70
C THR A 199 8.61 -8.19 6.36
N VAL A 200 9.55 -9.13 6.41
CA VAL A 200 10.89 -8.93 7.00
C VAL A 200 11.65 -7.78 6.31
N VAL A 201 11.47 -7.62 5.00
CA VAL A 201 12.10 -6.53 4.25
C VAL A 201 11.42 -5.19 4.55
N VAL A 202 10.10 -5.16 4.73
CA VAL A 202 9.37 -3.96 5.16
C VAL A 202 9.87 -3.47 6.51
N GLU A 203 10.02 -4.38 7.47
CA GLU A 203 10.52 -4.09 8.82
C GLU A 203 11.97 -3.61 8.82
N ALA A 204 12.79 -4.04 7.86
CA ALA A 204 14.16 -3.56 7.68
C ALA A 204 14.25 -2.21 6.95
N LEU A 205 13.35 -1.96 5.99
CA LEU A 205 13.38 -0.78 5.12
C LEU A 205 12.73 0.44 5.77
N ALA A 206 11.60 0.27 6.46
CA ALA A 206 10.85 1.37 7.06
C ALA A 206 11.66 2.20 8.07
N PRO A 207 12.48 1.60 8.97
CA PRO A 207 13.35 2.36 9.87
C PRO A 207 14.39 3.20 9.13
N ARG A 208 14.93 2.69 8.02
CA ARG A 208 15.91 3.41 7.19
C ARG A 208 15.27 4.63 6.55
N ILE A 209 14.05 4.49 6.02
CA ILE A 209 13.29 5.60 5.44
C ILE A 209 13.05 6.72 6.45
N VAL A 210 12.57 6.37 7.65
CA VAL A 210 12.20 7.37 8.67
C VAL A 210 13.42 8.06 9.28
N SER A 211 14.54 7.34 9.40
CA SER A 211 15.79 7.84 9.99
C SER A 211 16.69 8.57 8.99
N ASP A 212 16.38 8.50 7.68
CA ASP A 212 17.14 9.19 6.65
C ASP A 212 16.96 10.72 6.79
N PRO A 213 18.06 11.49 6.95
CA PRO A 213 17.99 12.94 7.13
C PRO A 213 17.43 13.69 5.93
N THR A 214 17.42 13.08 4.74
CA THR A 214 16.85 13.66 3.51
C THR A 214 15.34 13.50 3.42
N THR A 215 14.74 12.62 4.23
CA THR A 215 13.30 12.35 4.20
C THR A 215 12.48 13.44 4.89
N THR A 216 11.76 14.24 4.10
CA THR A 216 10.93 15.35 4.59
C THR A 216 9.58 14.88 5.17
N ASP A 217 9.00 15.69 6.07
CA ASP A 217 7.65 15.44 6.61
C ASP A 217 6.59 15.45 5.51
N ALA A 218 6.78 16.25 4.46
CA ALA A 218 5.89 16.31 3.30
C ALA A 218 5.90 14.98 2.54
N ALA A 219 7.07 14.40 2.30
CA ALA A 219 7.23 13.11 1.64
C ALA A 219 6.56 11.98 2.45
N LEU A 220 6.76 11.94 3.77
CA LEU A 220 6.13 10.94 4.64
C LEU A 220 4.61 11.11 4.73
N THR A 221 4.13 12.36 4.76
CA THR A 221 2.69 12.66 4.70
C THR A 221 2.09 12.17 3.38
N ALA A 222 2.76 12.43 2.26
CA ALA A 222 2.33 11.98 0.94
C ALA A 222 2.28 10.45 0.85
N THR A 223 3.32 9.76 1.33
CA THR A 223 3.36 8.29 1.40
C THR A 223 2.19 7.73 2.20
N LEU A 224 2.00 8.16 3.45
CA LEU A 224 0.90 7.65 4.29
C LEU A 224 -0.48 7.96 3.70
N THR A 225 -0.65 9.15 3.10
CA THR A 225 -1.90 9.54 2.43
C THR A 225 -2.20 8.63 1.23
N ARG A 226 -1.17 8.30 0.43
CA ARG A 226 -1.33 7.38 -0.71
C ARG A 226 -1.63 5.96 -0.26
N LEU A 227 -0.88 5.43 0.70
CA LEU A 227 -1.10 4.07 1.22
C LEU A 227 -2.51 3.91 1.81
N THR A 228 -3.00 4.90 2.55
CA THR A 228 -4.36 4.90 3.10
C THR A 228 -5.43 4.99 2.00
N ALA A 229 -5.23 5.83 0.98
CA ALA A 229 -6.14 5.91 -0.16
C ALA A 229 -6.18 4.60 -0.97
N TRP A 230 -5.03 3.95 -1.16
CA TRP A 230 -4.91 2.71 -1.92
C TRP A 230 -5.60 1.51 -1.27
N LEU A 231 -5.89 1.55 0.04
CA LEU A 231 -6.74 0.54 0.68
C LEU A 231 -8.13 0.46 0.04
N VAL A 232 -8.64 1.60 -0.44
CA VAL A 232 -9.96 1.68 -1.05
C VAL A 232 -9.90 1.26 -2.52
N THR A 233 -8.89 1.72 -3.26
CA THR A 233 -8.78 1.50 -4.71
C THR A 233 -8.10 0.20 -5.10
N TRP A 234 -7.36 -0.44 -4.18
CA TRP A 234 -6.60 -1.67 -4.43
C TRP A 234 -6.77 -2.71 -3.30
N PRO A 235 -7.96 -3.31 -3.16
CA PRO A 235 -8.32 -4.18 -2.03
C PRO A 235 -7.43 -5.41 -1.88
N THR A 236 -6.82 -5.92 -2.95
CA THR A 236 -6.02 -7.15 -2.91
C THR A 236 -4.72 -6.99 -2.12
N ALA A 237 -4.24 -5.75 -1.91
CA ALA A 237 -3.02 -5.46 -1.15
C ALA A 237 -3.29 -4.99 0.28
N HIS A 238 -4.53 -5.11 0.79
CA HIS A 238 -4.93 -4.48 2.06
C HIS A 238 -4.08 -4.89 3.27
N ALA A 239 -3.64 -6.16 3.36
CA ALA A 239 -2.82 -6.64 4.46
C ALA A 239 -1.44 -5.96 4.47
N THR A 240 -0.77 -5.92 3.31
CA THR A 240 0.55 -5.29 3.16
C THR A 240 0.47 -3.78 3.36
N LEU A 241 -0.55 -3.12 2.80
CA LEU A 241 -0.77 -1.68 3.02
C LEU A 241 -1.00 -1.36 4.51
N GLY A 242 -1.79 -2.19 5.20
CA GLY A 242 -2.01 -2.07 6.64
C GLY A 242 -0.71 -2.18 7.45
N LEU A 243 0.13 -3.17 7.12
CA LEU A 243 1.45 -3.34 7.73
C LEU A 243 2.36 -2.12 7.52
N TRP A 244 2.43 -1.60 6.29
CA TRP A 244 3.23 -0.41 5.99
C TRP A 244 2.76 0.81 6.77
N VAL A 245 1.44 1.06 6.78
CA VAL A 245 0.86 2.18 7.54
C VAL A 245 1.17 2.02 9.04
N HIS A 246 0.92 0.85 9.62
CA HIS A 246 1.21 0.60 11.03
C HIS A 246 2.68 0.82 11.37
N THR A 247 3.59 0.25 10.59
CA THR A 247 5.03 0.33 10.81
C THR A 247 5.52 1.77 10.71
N LEU A 248 5.12 2.51 9.67
CA LEU A 248 5.52 3.90 9.49
C LEU A 248 4.96 4.81 10.60
N VAL A 249 3.69 4.67 10.96
CA VAL A 249 3.08 5.45 12.05
C VAL A 249 3.81 5.20 13.37
N LYS A 250 4.11 3.94 13.69
CA LYS A 250 4.89 3.56 14.88
C LYS A 250 6.25 4.24 14.92
N LEU A 251 7.02 4.14 13.84
CA LEU A 251 8.35 4.74 13.74
C LEU A 251 8.32 6.28 13.81
N LEU A 252 7.27 6.90 13.25
CA LEU A 252 7.08 8.36 13.31
C LEU A 252 6.83 8.85 14.73
N TYR A 253 6.02 8.15 15.51
CA TYR A 253 5.84 8.49 16.93
C TYR A 253 7.14 8.27 17.74
N GLN A 254 7.84 7.16 17.51
CA GLN A 254 9.10 6.86 18.19
C GLN A 254 10.21 7.87 17.87
N SER A 255 10.26 8.39 16.65
CA SER A 255 11.19 9.44 16.21
C SER A 255 10.77 10.86 16.60
N GLY A 256 9.61 11.04 17.22
CA GLY A 256 9.10 12.35 17.63
C GLY A 256 8.41 13.15 16.51
N ARG A 257 8.30 12.61 15.30
CA ARG A 257 7.61 13.21 14.14
C ARG A 257 6.10 12.94 14.16
N SER A 258 5.45 13.15 15.30
CA SER A 258 4.04 12.81 15.54
C SER A 258 3.04 13.69 14.76
N THR A 259 3.47 14.84 14.27
CA THR A 259 2.67 15.76 13.44
C THR A 259 2.25 15.13 12.11
N VAL A 260 3.12 14.31 11.52
CA VAL A 260 2.86 13.61 10.25
C VAL A 260 1.68 12.63 10.37
N PRO A 261 1.70 11.61 11.25
CA PRO A 261 0.57 10.70 11.40
C PRO A 261 -0.68 11.43 11.92
N ALA A 262 -0.54 12.42 12.81
CA ALA A 262 -1.66 13.22 13.30
C ALA A 262 -2.47 13.88 12.18
N ARG A 263 -1.77 14.50 11.20
CA ARG A 263 -2.40 15.10 10.02
C ARG A 263 -3.13 14.06 9.18
N VAL A 264 -2.47 12.94 8.89
CA VAL A 264 -3.07 11.85 8.09
C VAL A 264 -4.29 11.26 8.78
N THR A 265 -4.28 11.12 10.11
CA THR A 265 -5.45 10.67 10.88
C THR A 265 -6.62 11.63 10.70
N LEU A 266 -6.41 12.94 10.89
CA LEU A 266 -7.48 13.94 10.81
C LEU A 266 -8.10 14.06 9.40
N ASP A 267 -7.30 13.90 8.35
CA ASP A 267 -7.75 14.07 6.96
C ASP A 267 -8.22 12.75 6.31
N GLY A 268 -7.60 11.63 6.70
CA GLY A 268 -7.79 10.32 6.08
C GLY A 268 -8.92 9.50 6.70
N VAL A 269 -9.03 9.46 8.03
CA VAL A 269 -10.02 8.59 8.72
C VAL A 269 -11.46 8.86 8.28
N PRO A 270 -11.94 10.12 8.14
CA PRO A 270 -13.29 10.37 7.65
C PRO A 270 -13.57 9.74 6.26
N LYS A 271 -12.58 9.77 5.35
CA LYS A 271 -12.69 9.18 4.01
C LYS A 271 -12.74 7.65 4.08
N LEU A 272 -11.91 7.07 4.94
CA LEU A 272 -11.88 5.63 5.19
C LEU A 272 -13.19 5.12 5.81
N MET A 273 -13.75 5.86 6.77
CA MET A 273 -15.07 5.55 7.36
C MET A 273 -16.16 5.50 6.28
N ASN A 274 -16.16 6.46 5.36
CA ASN A 274 -17.11 6.49 4.24
C ASN A 274 -16.97 5.27 3.33
N ALA A 275 -15.75 4.73 3.14
CA ALA A 275 -15.49 3.58 2.27
C ALA A 275 -15.90 2.23 2.89
N LEU A 276 -16.28 2.17 4.17
CA LEU A 276 -16.72 0.93 4.84
C LEU A 276 -18.00 0.32 4.26
N HIS A 277 -18.75 1.05 3.43
CA HIS A 277 -19.87 0.47 2.68
C HIS A 277 -19.42 -0.62 1.69
N ILE A 278 -18.16 -0.62 1.25
CA ILE A 278 -17.60 -1.58 0.30
C ILE A 278 -17.11 -2.84 1.04
N PRO A 279 -17.75 -4.02 0.89
CA PRO A 279 -17.43 -5.19 1.72
C PRO A 279 -15.98 -5.68 1.64
N VAL A 280 -15.39 -5.68 0.45
CA VAL A 280 -14.06 -6.27 0.20
C VAL A 280 -12.91 -5.52 0.89
N VAL A 281 -13.09 -4.23 1.21
CA VAL A 281 -12.05 -3.39 1.84
C VAL A 281 -12.17 -3.30 3.35
N ARG A 282 -13.31 -3.70 3.94
CA ARG A 282 -13.64 -3.45 5.36
C ARG A 282 -12.55 -3.90 6.33
N THR A 283 -12.05 -5.12 6.18
CA THR A 283 -11.06 -5.69 7.11
C THR A 283 -9.79 -4.86 7.17
N GLY A 284 -9.26 -4.45 6.01
CA GLY A 284 -8.06 -3.62 5.91
C GLY A 284 -8.29 -2.19 6.37
N ILE A 285 -9.42 -1.60 5.97
CA ILE A 285 -9.79 -0.24 6.39
C ILE A 285 -9.95 -0.15 7.91
N VAL A 286 -10.70 -1.07 8.54
CA VAL A 286 -10.87 -1.07 9.99
C VAL A 286 -9.52 -1.21 10.69
N SER A 287 -8.63 -2.08 10.20
CA SER A 287 -7.28 -2.24 10.77
C SER A 287 -6.50 -0.93 10.79
N VAL A 288 -6.55 -0.17 9.70
CA VAL A 288 -5.83 1.10 9.59
C VAL A 288 -6.53 2.23 10.36
N ILE A 289 -7.86 2.29 10.37
CA ILE A 289 -8.62 3.22 11.20
C ILE A 289 -8.29 3.01 12.68
N SER A 290 -8.30 1.76 13.16
CA SER A 290 -7.90 1.41 14.53
C SER A 290 -6.49 1.91 14.84
N THR A 291 -5.52 1.62 13.96
CA THR A 291 -4.13 2.05 14.14
C THR A 291 -4.01 3.58 14.23
N LEU A 292 -4.67 4.32 13.31
CA LEU A 292 -4.58 5.77 13.24
C LEU A 292 -5.26 6.49 14.41
N LEU A 293 -6.40 5.96 14.90
CA LEU A 293 -7.12 6.54 16.03
C LEU A 293 -6.50 6.17 17.38
N LEU A 294 -6.12 4.89 17.58
CA LEU A 294 -5.54 4.43 18.85
C LEU A 294 -4.12 4.96 19.08
N SER A 295 -3.39 5.32 18.02
CA SER A 295 -2.11 6.03 18.16
C SER A 295 -2.28 7.54 18.40
N PHE A 296 -3.44 8.13 18.08
CA PHE A 296 -3.76 9.54 18.32
C PHE A 296 -4.25 9.75 19.77
N GLN A 297 -3.42 9.47 20.77
CA GLN A 297 -3.87 9.45 22.17
C GLN A 297 -3.89 10.81 22.87
N HIS A 298 -3.26 11.83 22.28
CA HIS A 298 -3.03 13.11 22.93
C HIS A 298 -4.24 14.06 22.91
N SER A 299 -5.27 13.76 22.13
CA SER A 299 -6.44 14.62 21.97
C SER A 299 -7.66 13.85 21.41
N PRO A 300 -8.89 14.16 21.86
CA PRO A 300 -10.09 13.49 21.35
C PRO A 300 -10.55 13.97 19.97
N ILE A 301 -9.92 15.02 19.41
CA ILE A 301 -10.41 15.73 18.21
C ILE A 301 -10.63 14.79 17.02
N ALA A 302 -9.70 13.84 16.78
CA ALA A 302 -9.82 12.90 15.66
C ALA A 302 -11.02 11.96 15.84
N PHE A 303 -11.25 11.46 17.06
CA PHE A 303 -12.40 10.61 17.36
C PHE A 303 -13.71 11.41 17.29
N HIS A 304 -13.77 12.58 17.92
CA HIS A 304 -14.96 13.45 17.90
C HIS A 304 -15.38 13.82 16.47
N LYS A 305 -14.41 14.07 15.58
CA LYS A 305 -14.67 14.40 14.18
C LYS A 305 -15.42 13.30 13.42
N ILE A 306 -15.26 12.03 13.80
CA ILE A 306 -15.86 10.90 13.07
C ILE A 306 -17.14 10.35 13.69
N ILE A 307 -17.54 10.81 14.88
CA ILE A 307 -18.75 10.30 15.58
C ILE A 307 -20.00 10.29 14.67
N PRO A 308 -20.31 11.36 13.89
CA PRO A 308 -21.46 11.34 12.99
C PRO A 308 -21.33 10.24 11.91
N SER A 309 -20.14 10.07 11.34
CA SER A 309 -19.87 9.03 10.35
C SER A 309 -19.96 7.62 10.94
N VAL A 310 -19.52 7.43 12.18
CA VAL A 310 -19.67 6.16 12.90
C VAL A 310 -21.14 5.79 12.99
N THR A 311 -22.01 6.71 13.43
CA THR A 311 -23.44 6.41 13.58
C THR A 311 -24.12 6.03 12.26
N ASP A 312 -23.75 6.70 11.17
CA ASP A 312 -24.23 6.39 9.82
C ASP A 312 -23.71 5.02 9.32
N VAL A 313 -22.45 4.69 9.57
CA VAL A 313 -21.89 3.36 9.26
C VAL A 313 -22.60 2.26 10.05
N PHE A 314 -22.85 2.44 11.34
CA PHE A 314 -23.56 1.46 12.16
C PHE A 314 -24.95 1.18 11.60
N SER A 315 -25.75 2.24 11.35
CA SER A 315 -27.11 2.08 10.82
C SER A 315 -27.14 1.38 9.44
N ARG A 316 -26.20 1.73 8.55
CA ARG A 316 -26.13 1.14 7.20
C ARG A 316 -25.75 -0.34 7.24
N LEU A 317 -24.73 -0.69 8.03
CA LEU A 317 -24.25 -2.06 8.12
C LEU A 317 -25.22 -2.97 8.90
N GLU A 318 -25.91 -2.45 9.93
CA GLU A 318 -26.98 -3.19 10.63
C GLU A 318 -28.10 -3.58 9.66
N ARG A 319 -28.50 -2.67 8.78
CA ARG A 319 -29.51 -2.93 7.74
C ARG A 319 -29.02 -3.90 6.66
N GLU A 320 -27.72 -3.94 6.38
CA GLU A 320 -27.14 -4.88 5.42
C GLU A 320 -27.20 -6.33 5.93
N GLY A 321 -26.93 -6.56 7.23
CA GLY A 321 -27.08 -7.87 7.86
C GLY A 321 -26.12 -8.97 7.36
N SER A 322 -25.07 -8.63 6.59
CA SER A 322 -24.09 -9.60 6.11
C SER A 322 -23.09 -10.00 7.19
N GLN A 323 -22.46 -11.18 7.07
CA GLN A 323 -21.39 -11.60 8.00
C GLN A 323 -20.23 -10.60 8.06
N SER A 324 -19.88 -10.02 6.91
CA SER A 324 -18.86 -8.98 6.80
C SER A 324 -19.28 -7.71 7.56
N ALA A 325 -20.54 -7.29 7.45
CA ALA A 325 -21.10 -6.17 8.19
C ALA A 325 -21.05 -6.43 9.70
N SER A 326 -21.54 -7.58 10.18
CA SER A 326 -21.52 -7.93 11.61
C SER A 326 -20.12 -7.95 12.21
N THR A 327 -19.15 -8.53 11.49
CA THR A 327 -17.74 -8.55 11.92
C THR A 327 -17.16 -7.14 12.00
N THR A 328 -17.49 -6.29 11.02
CA THR A 328 -17.06 -4.89 10.96
C THR A 328 -17.65 -4.08 12.10
N LEU A 329 -18.95 -4.22 12.36
CA LEU A 329 -19.66 -3.56 13.45
C LEU A 329 -19.08 -3.94 14.81
N SER A 330 -18.83 -5.23 15.05
CA SER A 330 -18.20 -5.70 16.30
C SER A 330 -16.83 -5.06 16.52
N ARG A 331 -15.96 -5.03 15.49
CA ARG A 331 -14.63 -4.39 15.60
C ARG A 331 -14.72 -2.88 15.82
N LEU A 332 -15.66 -2.20 15.15
CA LEU A 332 -15.89 -0.77 15.36
C LEU A 332 -16.46 -0.48 16.76
N ALA A 333 -17.30 -1.37 17.30
CA ALA A 333 -17.86 -1.23 18.63
C ALA A 333 -16.75 -1.30 19.69
N THR A 334 -15.87 -2.32 19.60
CA THR A 334 -14.68 -2.43 20.45
C THR A 334 -13.79 -1.19 20.36
N LEU A 335 -13.54 -0.70 19.13
CA LEU A 335 -12.76 0.52 18.91
C LEU A 335 -13.41 1.74 19.59
N CYS A 336 -14.72 1.92 19.44
CA CYS A 336 -15.44 3.04 20.04
C CYS A 336 -15.42 2.97 21.58
N HIS A 337 -15.63 1.79 22.18
CA HIS A 337 -15.48 1.60 23.62
C HIS A 337 -14.08 1.96 24.11
N THR A 338 -13.06 1.55 23.35
CA THR A 338 -11.66 1.85 23.66
C THR A 338 -11.39 3.35 23.59
N LEU A 339 -11.85 4.03 22.53
CA LEU A 339 -11.65 5.48 22.34
C LEU A 339 -12.43 6.33 23.35
N MET A 340 -13.64 5.93 23.74
CA MET A 340 -14.38 6.60 24.82
C MET A 340 -13.68 6.45 26.18
N SER A 341 -13.08 5.28 26.43
CA SER A 341 -12.29 5.03 27.65
C SER A 341 -10.96 5.80 27.66
N LEU A 342 -10.34 5.94 26.48
CA LEU A 342 -9.14 6.74 26.27
C LEU A 342 -9.40 8.26 26.45
N HIS A 343 -10.60 8.73 26.10
CA HIS A 343 -10.99 10.13 26.17
C HIS A 343 -12.27 10.36 26.99
N PRO A 344 -12.23 10.19 28.32
CA PRO A 344 -13.38 10.39 29.19
C PRO A 344 -13.75 11.88 29.33
N GLY A 345 -14.95 12.18 29.82
CA GLY A 345 -15.37 13.54 30.17
C GLY A 345 -16.26 14.25 29.13
N HIS A 346 -16.79 13.52 28.14
CA HIS A 346 -17.66 14.06 27.08
C HIS A 346 -19.01 13.31 26.96
N PRO A 347 -19.79 13.16 28.05
CA PRO A 347 -21.02 12.34 28.04
C PRO A 347 -22.03 12.80 26.98
N ASP A 348 -22.26 14.12 26.85
CA ASP A 348 -23.23 14.67 25.90
C ASP A 348 -22.84 14.38 24.44
N THR A 349 -21.53 14.37 24.15
CA THR A 349 -21.01 14.05 22.81
C THR A 349 -21.12 12.55 22.50
N TYR A 350 -20.99 11.70 23.52
CA TYR A 350 -20.98 10.24 23.35
C TYR A 350 -22.36 9.60 23.45
N GLN A 351 -23.38 10.30 23.93
CA GLN A 351 -24.70 9.74 24.21
C GLN A 351 -25.25 8.88 23.07
N LEU A 352 -25.30 9.42 21.84
CA LEU A 352 -25.81 8.69 20.68
C LEU A 352 -24.98 7.43 20.36
N LEU A 353 -23.67 7.50 20.57
CA LEU A 353 -22.79 6.37 20.37
C LEU A 353 -22.99 5.32 21.46
N MET A 354 -23.15 5.73 22.73
CA MET A 354 -23.43 4.80 23.83
C MET A 354 -24.73 4.03 23.60
N ASP A 355 -25.79 4.71 23.12
CA ASP A 355 -27.07 4.08 22.80
C ASP A 355 -26.95 3.01 21.71
N ILE A 356 -26.14 3.26 20.67
CA ILE A 356 -25.85 2.28 19.62
C ILE A 356 -25.05 1.09 20.18
N LEU A 357 -24.04 1.38 21.01
CA LEU A 357 -23.12 0.37 21.53
C LEU A 357 -23.76 -0.58 22.54
N MET A 358 -24.89 -0.24 23.18
CA MET A 358 -25.63 -1.14 24.06
C MET A 358 -26.03 -2.48 23.42
N LYS A 359 -26.11 -2.53 22.07
CA LYS A 359 -26.43 -3.74 21.33
C LYS A 359 -25.24 -4.70 21.16
N TYR A 360 -24.02 -4.26 21.46
CA TYR A 360 -22.78 -4.99 21.21
C TYR A 360 -22.13 -5.39 22.53
N GLN A 361 -21.32 -6.45 22.48
CA GLN A 361 -20.58 -6.90 23.66
C GLN A 361 -19.52 -5.86 24.04
N SER A 362 -19.60 -5.34 25.26
CA SER A 362 -18.56 -4.46 25.79
C SER A 362 -17.26 -5.25 25.96
N PRO A 363 -16.11 -4.75 25.44
CA PRO A 363 -14.81 -5.34 25.72
C PRO A 363 -14.48 -5.24 27.22
N SER A 364 -13.62 -6.14 27.71
CA SER A 364 -13.16 -6.08 29.11
C SER A 364 -12.25 -4.87 29.33
N GLU A 365 -12.10 -4.44 30.59
CA GLU A 365 -11.16 -3.36 30.93
C GLU A 365 -9.72 -3.75 30.57
N GLU A 366 -9.37 -5.04 30.70
CA GLU A 366 -8.07 -5.59 30.31
C GLU A 366 -7.83 -5.47 28.80
N ASP A 367 -8.83 -5.82 27.97
CA ASP A 367 -8.73 -5.71 26.51
C ASP A 367 -8.56 -4.25 26.07
N ILE A 368 -9.34 -3.34 26.68
CA ILE A 368 -9.26 -1.90 26.42
C ILE A 368 -7.86 -1.39 26.74
N GLN A 369 -7.33 -1.72 27.91
CA GLN A 369 -5.99 -1.29 28.32
C GLN A 369 -4.90 -1.90 27.45
N GLY A 370 -5.03 -3.17 27.06
CA GLY A 370 -4.11 -3.84 26.15
C GLY A 370 -4.02 -3.12 24.80
N LEU A 371 -5.17 -2.80 24.20
CA LEU A 371 -5.23 -2.08 22.92
C LEU A 371 -4.63 -0.67 23.00
N ILE A 372 -4.89 0.06 24.09
CA ILE A 372 -4.32 1.39 24.31
C ILE A 372 -2.78 1.29 24.44
N GLN A 373 -2.28 0.35 25.24
CA GLN A 373 -0.84 0.17 25.47
C GLN A 373 -0.11 -0.27 24.20
N GLU A 374 -0.71 -1.13 23.38
CA GLU A 374 -0.13 -1.58 22.10
C GLU A 374 0.17 -0.40 21.16
N HIS A 375 -0.63 0.67 21.22
CA HIS A 375 -0.52 1.84 20.37
C HIS A 375 0.12 3.05 21.07
N GLN A 376 0.58 2.88 22.31
CA GLN A 376 1.27 3.93 23.07
C GLN A 376 2.77 3.94 22.74
N TRP A 377 3.11 4.51 21.60
CA TRP A 377 4.49 4.56 21.12
C TRP A 377 5.20 5.83 21.63
N ALA A 378 5.94 5.69 22.73
CA ALA A 378 6.74 6.77 23.28
C ALA A 378 7.91 7.15 22.36
N SER A 379 8.28 8.43 22.33
CA SER A 379 9.51 8.89 21.69
C SER A 379 10.71 8.39 22.48
N ALA A 380 11.65 7.71 21.82
CA ALA A 380 12.85 7.16 22.47
C ALA A 380 13.83 8.23 22.98
N GLY A 381 13.52 9.52 22.81
CA GLY A 381 14.32 10.66 23.29
C GLY A 381 13.81 11.36 24.55
N GLY A 382 12.73 10.87 25.18
CA GLY A 382 12.15 11.52 26.36
C GLY A 382 12.52 10.83 27.68
N GLY A 383 13.53 11.35 28.38
CA GLY A 383 13.73 11.09 29.82
C GLY A 383 12.48 11.43 30.66
N PRO A 384 12.43 11.01 31.94
CA PRO A 384 11.19 10.91 32.70
C PRO A 384 10.49 12.26 32.87
N ARG A 385 9.18 12.25 32.55
CA ARG A 385 8.12 13.23 32.92
C ARG A 385 8.62 14.62 33.34
N GLY A 386 8.64 15.55 32.38
CA GLY A 386 8.68 16.99 32.63
C GLY A 386 7.71 17.69 31.69
N MET A 387 6.86 18.56 32.24
CA MET A 387 5.84 19.34 31.55
C MET A 387 6.35 19.97 30.25
N VAL A 388 5.71 19.69 29.12
CA VAL A 388 5.76 20.57 27.95
C VAL A 388 4.34 21.05 27.69
N ALA A 389 4.05 22.23 28.24
CA ALA A 389 2.83 22.96 28.00
C ALA A 389 2.90 23.72 26.67
N ASN A 390 1.77 23.71 25.95
CA ASN A 390 1.31 24.71 24.98
C ASN A 390 2.26 25.15 23.86
N GLN A 391 2.02 24.63 22.66
CA GLN A 391 2.30 25.37 21.43
C GLN A 391 1.20 25.18 20.38
N TYR A 392 -0.04 25.50 20.76
CA TYR A 392 -1.10 25.92 19.82
C TYR A 392 -1.92 27.02 20.48
N GLY A 393 -1.50 28.26 20.27
CA GLY A 393 -2.15 29.45 20.81
C GLY A 393 -1.84 30.64 19.92
N VAL A 394 -2.51 30.73 18.78
CA VAL A 394 -2.56 31.97 17.99
C VAL A 394 -3.51 32.91 18.72
N SER A 395 -2.94 34.03 19.19
CA SER A 395 -3.64 35.09 19.90
C SER A 395 -4.46 35.96 18.95
N MET A 396 -5.73 36.17 19.29
CA MET A 396 -6.46 37.41 19.00
C MET A 396 -7.35 37.69 20.20
N ALA A 397 -7.12 38.86 20.82
CA ALA A 397 -7.84 39.45 21.94
C ALA A 397 -9.36 39.54 21.66
N ALA A 398 -10.27 39.57 22.63
CA ALA A 398 -10.26 40.37 23.84
C ALA A 398 -11.22 39.84 24.93
N GLU A 399 -10.85 40.15 26.17
CA GLU A 399 -11.72 40.50 27.31
C GLU A 399 -12.89 39.56 27.69
N THR A 400 -12.70 38.79 28.76
CA THR A 400 -13.43 38.95 30.04
C THR A 400 -12.75 38.09 31.09
N ARG A 401 -12.07 38.73 32.06
CA ARG A 401 -11.52 38.05 33.25
C ARG A 401 -12.67 37.67 34.18
N VAL A 402 -12.89 36.38 34.36
CA VAL A 402 -13.59 35.86 35.55
C VAL A 402 -12.63 34.94 36.30
N VAL A 403 -12.28 35.38 37.49
CA VAL A 403 -11.44 34.69 38.46
C VAL A 403 -12.22 33.53 39.05
N TYR A 404 -11.78 32.28 38.82
CA TYR A 404 -12.15 31.15 39.67
C TYR A 404 -10.94 30.71 40.51
N GLN A 405 -10.81 31.43 41.61
CA GLN A 405 -10.56 30.95 42.96
C GLN A 405 -10.15 29.47 43.08
N GLN A 406 -8.89 29.25 43.44
CA GLN A 406 -8.42 28.02 44.06
C GLN A 406 -9.20 27.73 45.35
N ARG A 407 -9.63 26.48 45.53
CA ARG A 407 -10.12 25.93 46.80
C ARG A 407 -9.79 24.42 46.89
N PRO A 408 -9.78 23.85 48.10
CA PRO A 408 -8.59 23.20 48.64
C PRO A 408 -8.70 21.68 48.75
N THR A 409 -7.57 21.09 49.07
CA THR A 409 -7.34 19.70 49.48
C THR A 409 -8.31 19.23 50.57
N SER A 410 -9.22 18.30 50.25
CA SER A 410 -9.50 17.10 51.06
C SER A 410 -10.60 16.23 50.42
N GLN A 411 -10.21 15.16 49.74
CA GLN A 411 -10.97 13.90 49.80
C GLN A 411 -10.03 12.75 49.43
N ARG A 412 -9.68 11.97 50.45
CA ARG A 412 -8.98 10.70 50.32
C ARG A 412 -9.90 9.73 49.59
N VAL A 413 -9.46 9.20 48.44
CA VAL A 413 -10.00 7.97 47.86
C VAL A 413 -8.80 7.08 47.53
N GLY A 414 -8.88 5.84 48.04
CA GLY A 414 -7.74 5.00 48.36
C GLY A 414 -6.90 4.52 47.17
N LEU A 415 -5.62 4.27 47.48
CA LEU A 415 -4.72 3.46 46.67
C LEU A 415 -5.38 2.11 46.39
N ARG A 416 -5.79 1.89 45.15
CA ARG A 416 -6.21 0.59 44.63
C ARG A 416 -4.94 -0.23 44.40
N ASN A 417 -4.52 -0.96 45.44
CA ASN A 417 -3.37 -1.86 45.35
C ASN A 417 -3.68 -2.96 44.33
N LEU A 418 -2.98 -2.95 43.19
CA LEU A 418 -2.83 -4.13 42.33
C LEU A 418 -2.03 -5.15 43.15
N GLY A 419 -2.76 -6.12 43.72
CA GLY A 419 -2.28 -7.06 44.74
C GLY A 419 -1.28 -8.13 44.28
N ASN A 420 -0.32 -7.80 43.41
CA ASN A 420 0.75 -8.72 43.01
C ASN A 420 2.16 -8.18 43.32
N THR A 421 2.37 -6.86 43.47
CA THR A 421 3.72 -6.31 43.70
C THR A 421 4.12 -6.29 45.18
N CYS A 422 3.15 -6.12 46.09
CA CYS A 422 3.42 -6.10 47.53
C CYS A 422 3.61 -7.52 48.12
N TYR A 423 2.92 -8.54 47.59
CA TYR A 423 3.13 -9.93 47.99
C TYR A 423 4.55 -10.41 47.65
N MET A 424 5.01 -10.13 46.43
CA MET A 424 6.35 -10.53 45.97
C MET A 424 7.48 -9.81 46.75
N ASN A 425 7.31 -8.53 47.07
CA ASN A 425 8.27 -7.81 47.93
C ASN A 425 8.32 -8.38 49.36
N SER A 426 7.20 -8.88 49.88
CA SER A 426 7.14 -9.48 51.22
C SER A 426 7.84 -10.85 51.26
N VAL A 427 7.70 -11.64 50.19
CA VAL A 427 8.35 -12.96 50.04
C VAL A 427 9.85 -12.81 49.79
N ILE A 428 10.28 -11.86 48.95
CA ILE A 428 11.70 -11.58 48.71
C ILE A 428 12.37 -11.05 49.99
N GLN A 429 11.71 -10.18 50.74
CA GLN A 429 12.24 -9.70 52.02
C GLN A 429 12.32 -10.82 53.07
N ALA A 430 11.35 -11.75 53.11
CA ALA A 430 11.42 -12.90 54.00
C ALA A 430 12.54 -13.89 53.62
N LEU A 431 12.79 -14.13 52.33
CA LEU A 431 13.87 -14.99 51.84
C LEU A 431 15.26 -14.36 51.99
N PHE A 432 15.36 -13.03 51.93
CA PHE A 432 16.63 -12.30 52.08
C PHE A 432 17.07 -12.13 53.55
N MET A 433 16.17 -12.38 54.51
CA MET A 433 16.47 -12.33 55.95
C MET A 433 16.78 -13.70 56.57
N THR A 434 16.93 -14.75 55.75
CA THR A 434 17.26 -16.12 56.19
C THR A 434 18.68 -16.60 55.86
N ASP A 435 19.63 -15.68 55.62
CA ASP A 435 21.07 -15.97 55.68
C ASP A 435 21.75 -15.26 56.86
#